data_AF-A0A955VZB0-F1
#
_entry.id   AF-A0A955VZB0-F1
#
_cell.length_a   1.000
_cell.length_b   1.000
_cell.length_c   1.000
_cell.angle_alpha   90.00
_cell.angle_beta   90.00
_cell.angle_gamma   90.00
#
_symmetry.space_group_name_H-M   'P 1'
#
loop_
_entity.id
_entity.type
_entity.pdbx_description
1 polymer ?
#
loop_
_entity_poly.entity_id
_entity_poly.type
_entity_poly.pdbx_seq_one_letter_code
_entity_poly.pdbx_strand_id
1 'polypeptide(L)' 'MGQKEELKQRVIAKRKELEAQIARLRADSSEASRKEVERLQKQLNHARETIKQNWDKVTDDAAKKINEWLKK' A
#
# COMPACT_ATOMS: atom_id res chain seq x y z
N MET A 1 12.19 -19.56 -7.96
CA MET A 1 11.09 -18.86 -7.28
C MET A 1 11.43 -17.37 -7.28
N GLY A 2 10.75 -16.58 -8.11
CA GLY A 2 11.24 -15.27 -8.56
C GLY A 2 10.96 -14.14 -7.57
N GLN A 3 11.91 -13.21 -7.43
CA GLN A 3 11.84 -12.01 -6.59
C GLN A 3 10.52 -11.22 -6.73
N LYS A 4 9.86 -11.27 -7.90
CA LYS A 4 8.55 -10.67 -8.14
C LYS A 4 7.45 -11.20 -7.23
N GLU A 5 7.44 -12.50 -6.96
CA GLU A 5 6.40 -13.15 -6.15
C GLU A 5 6.55 -12.79 -4.67
N GLU A 6 7.78 -12.75 -4.16
CA GLU A 6 8.06 -12.29 -2.80
C GLU A 6 7.68 -10.82 -2.61
N LEU A 7 8.04 -9.95 -3.56
CA LEU A 7 7.61 -8.55 -3.58
C LEU A 7 6.08 -8.42 -3.57
N LYS A 8 5.39 -9.24 -4.38
CA LYS A 8 3.92 -9.26 -4.44
C LYS A 8 3.34 -9.66 -3.08
N GLN A 9 3.88 -10.68 -2.42
CA GLN A 9 3.43 -11.11 -1.10
C GLN A 9 3.65 -10.01 -0.05
N ARG A 10 4.82 -9.36 -0.04
CA ARG A 10 5.13 -8.25 0.89
C ARG A 10 4.20 -7.05 0.68
N VAL A 11 3.92 -6.69 -0.58
CA VAL A 11 2.94 -5.65 -0.93
C VAL A 11 1.55 -6.00 -0.43
N ILE A 12 1.11 -7.24 -0.64
CA ILE A 12 -0.22 -7.69 -0.19
C ILE A 12 -0.30 -7.65 1.34
N ALA A 13 0.75 -8.05 2.05
CA ALA A 13 0.81 -7.99 3.51
C ALA A 13 0.71 -6.55 4.04
N LYS A 14 1.56 -5.63 3.54
CA LYS A 14 1.54 -4.20 3.94
C LYS A 14 0.20 -3.54 3.61
N ARG A 15 -0.38 -3.88 2.45
CA ARG A 15 -1.71 -3.41 2.04
C ARG A 15 -2.78 -3.86 3.03
N LYS A 16 -2.80 -5.14 3.43
CA LYS A 16 -3.76 -5.66 4.42
C LYS A 16 -3.59 -4.99 5.78
N GLU A 17 -2.35 -4.72 6.19
CA GLU A 17 -2.06 -4.00 7.44
C GLU A 17 -2.62 -2.58 7.42
N LEU A 18 -2.42 -1.84 6.32
CA LEU A 18 -2.99 -0.51 6.13
C LEU A 18 -4.52 -0.54 6.08
N GLU A 19 -5.12 -1.53 5.40
CA GLU A 19 -6.57 -1.72 5.39
C GLU A 19 -7.12 -1.97 6.80
N ALA A 20 -6.41 -2.75 7.63
CA ALA A 20 -6.78 -2.97 9.02
C ALA A 20 -6.64 -1.71 9.88
N GLN A 21 -5.58 -0.91 9.67
CA GLN A 21 -5.42 0.39 10.35
C GLN A 21 -6.52 1.36 9.96
N ILE A 22 -6.87 1.45 8.68
CA ILE A 22 -8.00 2.25 8.18
C ILE A 22 -9.29 1.76 8.82
N ALA A 23 -9.54 0.45 8.92
CA ALA A 23 -10.74 -0.08 9.55
C ALA A 23 -10.84 0.29 11.04
N ARG A 24 -9.72 0.24 11.77
CA ARG A 24 -9.64 0.68 13.17
C ARG A 24 -9.89 2.19 13.32
N LEU A 25 -9.24 3.01 12.49
CA LEU A 25 -9.42 4.45 12.51
C LEU A 25 -10.81 4.88 11.99
N ARG A 26 -11.47 4.08 11.14
CA ARG A 26 -12.86 4.31 10.72
C ARG A 26 -13.85 4.02 11.84
N ALA A 27 -13.54 3.05 12.70
CA ALA A 27 -14.35 2.78 13.89
C ALA A 27 -14.21 3.92 14.92
N ASP A 28 -13.07 4.59 14.93
CA ASP A 28 -12.87 5.81 15.69
C ASP A 28 -13.60 6.99 15.04
N SER A 29 -14.61 7.54 15.72
CA SER A 29 -15.48 8.59 15.17
C SER A 29 -14.87 10.00 15.23
N SER A 30 -13.61 10.16 15.63
CA SER A 30 -12.97 11.47 15.68
C SER A 30 -12.69 12.03 14.28
N GLU A 31 -12.79 13.35 14.15
CA GLU A 31 -12.41 14.06 12.92
C GLU A 31 -10.95 13.82 12.53
N ALA A 32 -10.05 13.72 13.51
CA ALA A 32 -8.65 13.38 13.29
C ALA A 32 -8.51 12.01 12.61
N SER A 33 -9.25 11.01 13.09
CA SER A 33 -9.27 9.66 12.52
C SER A 33 -9.88 9.63 11.12
N ARG A 34 -10.94 10.40 10.86
CA ARG A 34 -11.49 10.53 9.49
C ARG A 34 -10.46 11.11 8.51
N LYS A 35 -9.75 12.18 8.89
CA LYS A 35 -8.70 12.80 8.05
C LYS A 35 -7.54 11.83 7.81
N GLU A 36 -7.12 11.10 8.83
CA GLU A 36 -6.04 10.11 8.70
C GLU A 36 -6.48 8.90 7.85
N VAL A 37 -7.71 8.41 8.01
CA VAL A 37 -8.31 7.37 7.15
C VAL A 37 -8.28 7.79 5.68
N GLU A 38 -8.70 9.02 5.39
CA GLU A 38 -8.73 9.53 4.01
C GLU A 38 -7.32 9.63 3.42
N ARG A 39 -6.35 10.09 4.24
CA ARG A 39 -4.94 10.17 3.86
C ARG A 39 -4.33 8.79 3.60
N LEU A 40 -4.56 7.84 4.50
CA LEU A 40 -4.11 6.45 4.35
C LEU A 40 -4.78 5.76 3.16
N GLN A 41 -6.07 6.01 2.91
CA GLN A 41 -6.76 5.50 1.73
C GLN A 41 -6.21 6.08 0.43
N LYS A 42 -5.93 7.39 0.38
CA LYS A 42 -5.29 8.02 -0.79
C LYS A 42 -3.92 7.43 -1.04
N GLN A 43 -3.09 7.26 0.00
CA GLN A 43 -1.78 6.61 -0.13
C GLN A 43 -1.90 5.17 -0.60
N LEU A 44 -2.84 4.40 -0.05
CA LEU A 44 -3.09 3.01 -0.42
C LEU A 44 -3.55 2.89 -1.87
N ASN A 45 -4.47 3.74 -2.33
CA ASN A 45 -4.93 3.74 -3.71
C ASN A 45 -3.83 4.18 -4.66
N HIS A 46 -3.11 5.24 -4.35
CA HIS A 46 -2.00 5.71 -5.17
C HIS A 46 -0.89 4.65 -5.30
N ALA A 47 -0.55 3.99 -4.19
CA ALA A 47 0.38 2.86 -4.21
C ALA A 47 -0.17 1.69 -5.02
N ARG A 48 -1.45 1.31 -4.86
CA ARG A 48 -2.07 0.24 -5.66
C ARG A 48 -2.11 0.56 -7.14
N GLU A 49 -2.42 1.78 -7.54
CA GLU A 49 -2.46 2.17 -8.95
C GLU A 49 -1.07 2.20 -9.56
N THR A 50 -0.10 2.79 -8.85
CA THR A 50 1.31 2.78 -9.26
C THR A 50 1.81 1.35 -9.40
N ILE A 51 1.49 0.49 -8.43
CA ILE A 51 1.86 -0.92 -8.48
C ILE A 51 1.14 -1.61 -9.63
N LYS A 52 -0.18 -1.48 -9.80
CA LYS A 52 -0.96 -2.14 -10.86
C LYS A 52 -0.49 -1.75 -12.26
N GLN A 53 -0.22 -0.47 -12.51
CA GLN A 53 0.27 0.02 -13.80
C GLN A 53 1.69 -0.45 -14.11
N ASN A 54 2.56 -0.52 -13.09
CA ASN A 54 3.96 -0.91 -13.28
C ASN A 54 4.22 -2.40 -13.00
N TRP A 55 3.25 -3.14 -12.43
CA TRP A 55 3.34 -4.57 -12.15
C TRP A 55 3.25 -5.42 -13.40
N ASP A 56 2.52 -4.96 -14.42
CA ASP A 56 2.48 -5.66 -15.69
C ASP A 56 3.87 -5.65 -16.36
N LYS A 57 4.66 -4.59 -16.11
CA LYS A 57 6.01 -4.43 -16.66
C LYS A 57 7.13 -4.80 -15.72
N VAL A 58 6.87 -5.14 -14.44
CA VAL A 58 7.82 -5.22 -13.30
C VAL A 58 9.26 -4.91 -13.73
N THR A 59 9.51 -3.62 -13.93
CA THR A 59 10.85 -3.10 -14.17
C THR A 59 11.51 -2.86 -12.82
N ASP A 60 12.83 -2.71 -12.83
CA ASP A 60 13.63 -2.39 -11.63
C ASP A 60 13.06 -1.17 -10.88
N ASP A 61 12.50 -0.19 -11.61
CA ASP A 61 11.83 1.00 -11.08
C ASP A 61 10.58 0.67 -10.23
N ALA A 62 9.76 -0.29 -10.67
CA ALA A 62 8.57 -0.72 -9.95
C ALA A 62 8.96 -1.39 -8.62
N ALA A 63 9.99 -2.26 -8.66
CA ALA A 63 10.52 -2.90 -7.46
C ALA A 63 11.12 -1.87 -6.50
N LYS A 64 11.77 -0.83 -7.01
CA LYS A 64 12.35 0.25 -6.22
C LYS A 64 11.28 1.09 -5.52
N LYS A 65 10.25 1.55 -6.25
CA LYS A 65 9.12 2.30 -5.67
C LYS A 65 8.34 1.49 -4.65
N ILE A 66 8.14 0.21 -4.91
CA ILE A 66 7.52 -0.71 -3.95
C ILE A 66 8.40 -0.84 -2.70
N ASN A 67 9.71 -1.01 -2.84
CA ASN A 67 10.62 -1.09 -1.71
C ASN A 67 10.63 0.20 -0.89
N GLU A 68 10.59 1.37 -1.52
CA GLU A 68 10.47 2.64 -0.79
C GLU A 68 9.14 2.75 -0.05
N TRP A 69 8.04 2.30 -0.66
CA TRP A 69 6.75 2.26 -0.01
C TRP A 69 6.70 1.26 1.16
N LEU A 70 7.38 0.12 1.05
CA LEU A 70 7.49 -0.87 2.13
C LEU A 70 8.39 -0.40 3.28
N LYS A 71 9.35 0.51 3.01
CA LYS A 71 10.27 1.10 4.00
C LYS A 71 9.69 2.29 4.77
N LYS A 72 8.61 2.91 4.27
CA LYS A 72 7.83 3.91 5.02
C LYS A 72 6.92 3.26 6.05
#